data_AF-A0A1V6V0J7-F1
#
_entry.id   AF-A0A1V6V0J7-F1
#
_cell.length_a   1.000
_cell.length_b   1.000
_cell.length_c   1.000
_cell.angle_alpha   90.00
_cell.angle_beta   90.00
_cell.angle_gamma   90.00
#
_symmetry.space_group_name_H-M   'P 1'
#
loop_
_entity.id
_entity.type
_entity.pdbx_description
1 polymer ?
#
loop_
_entity_poly.entity_id
_entity_poly.type
_entity_poly.pdbx_seq_one_letter_code
_entity_poly.pdbx_strand_id
1 'polypeptide(L)'
;MSHVAMVAFLGGPAGSQSVATLLILRFFAGTFGCSPIVNSGGTIADIFPPAQRGLALSIYCVAPFLGPILGPIVGGFVSEDIEWRWVQGVCVIFIGVIGIMGTILIPETYGPVLLQRRAHRLAKTDGKIYVSVLEKNQGKKKPSEVFKRALFRPWVFLFLEPIVLVASLYMAIIYGTVYMFMGAMPIVYNEDRGWSEGIGGLSFLGIAVGIIFGLLYAIWDNNSRYMKLFVAKSATVESRLPPAIVGGIALPIGMFAFG
;
A
#
# COMPACT_ATOMS: atom_id res chain seq x y z
N MET A 1 -2.61 13.98 -10.61
CA MET A 1 -3.75 13.63 -11.49
C MET A 1 -4.53 12.41 -10.98
N SER A 2 -3.87 11.29 -10.65
CA SER A 2 -4.54 10.08 -10.13
C SER A 2 -5.40 10.33 -8.87
N HIS A 3 -4.88 11.08 -7.90
CA HIS A 3 -5.61 11.42 -6.66
C HIS A 3 -6.92 12.18 -6.91
N VAL A 4 -6.93 13.14 -7.85
CA VAL A 4 -8.14 13.92 -8.16
C VAL A 4 -9.20 13.03 -8.83
N ALA A 5 -8.77 12.17 -9.76
CA ALA A 5 -9.66 11.20 -10.39
C ALA A 5 -10.24 10.23 -9.36
N MET A 6 -9.41 9.70 -8.45
CA MET A 6 -9.85 8.83 -7.36
C MET A 6 -10.93 9.50 -6.51
N VAL A 7 -10.73 10.74 -6.07
CA VAL A 7 -11.72 11.49 -5.25
C VAL A 7 -13.05 11.66 -6.00
N ALA A 8 -13.00 12.03 -7.29
CA ALA A 8 -14.20 12.20 -8.10
C ALA A 8 -14.99 10.89 -8.26
N PHE A 9 -14.32 9.80 -8.61
CA PHE A 9 -14.95 8.49 -8.78
C PHE A 9 -15.37 7.82 -7.48
N LEU A 10 -14.79 8.22 -6.34
CA LEU A 10 -15.20 7.77 -5.01
C LEU A 10 -16.44 8.53 -4.49
N GLY A 11 -16.63 9.78 -4.90
CA GLY A 11 -17.82 10.55 -4.55
C GLY A 11 -19.05 10.22 -5.40
N GLY A 12 -18.84 9.85 -6.67
CA GLY A 12 -19.94 9.49 -7.58
C GLY A 12 -20.93 8.45 -7.03
N PRO A 13 -20.49 7.36 -6.36
CA PRO A 13 -21.39 6.36 -5.76
C PRO A 13 -22.42 6.94 -4.80
N ALA A 14 -22.12 8.05 -4.11
CA ALA A 14 -23.06 8.72 -3.21
C ALA A 14 -24.31 9.27 -3.94
N GLY A 15 -24.21 9.56 -5.24
CA GLY A 15 -25.34 9.98 -6.07
C GLY A 15 -25.93 8.86 -6.94
N SER A 16 -25.38 7.65 -6.88
CA SER A 16 -25.83 6.54 -7.72
C SER A 16 -27.21 6.02 -7.33
N GLN A 17 -28.04 5.73 -8.34
CA GLN A 17 -29.40 5.20 -8.19
C GLN A 17 -29.53 3.77 -8.77
N SER A 18 -28.45 3.25 -9.34
CA SER A 18 -28.39 1.93 -9.96
C SER A 18 -27.12 1.21 -9.54
N VAL A 19 -27.25 -0.10 -9.28
CA VAL A 19 -26.12 -0.98 -8.96
C VAL A 19 -25.08 -0.96 -10.07
N ALA A 20 -25.49 -0.90 -11.34
CA ALA A 20 -24.56 -0.83 -12.47
C ALA A 20 -23.69 0.43 -12.41
N THR A 21 -24.29 1.59 -12.14
CA THR A 21 -23.57 2.86 -11.98
C THR A 21 -22.61 2.80 -10.79
N LEU A 22 -23.04 2.22 -9.67
CA LEU A 22 -22.21 2.03 -8.49
C LEU A 22 -20.98 1.18 -8.80
N LEU A 23 -21.14 0.04 -9.49
CA LEU A 23 -20.04 -0.85 -9.86
C LEU A 23 -19.03 -0.19 -10.80
N ILE A 24 -19.51 0.53 -11.81
CA ILE A 24 -18.64 1.26 -12.76
C ILE A 24 -17.81 2.31 -12.02
N LEU A 25 -18.45 3.10 -11.15
CA LEU A 25 -17.74 4.13 -10.39
C LEU A 25 -16.73 3.54 -9.42
N ARG A 26 -17.07 2.42 -8.75
CA ARG A 26 -16.11 1.69 -7.89
C ARG A 26 -14.93 1.12 -8.67
N PHE A 27 -15.15 0.63 -9.88
CA PHE A 27 -14.07 0.15 -10.76
C PHE A 27 -13.07 1.26 -11.06
N PHE A 28 -13.54 2.45 -11.45
CA PHE A 28 -12.66 3.59 -11.71
C PHE A 28 -12.00 4.11 -10.42
N ALA A 29 -12.74 4.19 -9.31
CA ALA A 29 -12.18 4.58 -8.02
C ALA A 29 -11.01 3.66 -7.60
N GLY A 30 -11.18 2.34 -7.76
CA GLY A 30 -10.13 1.35 -7.49
C GLY A 30 -8.94 1.47 -8.44
N THR A 31 -9.19 1.68 -9.74
CA THR A 31 -8.14 1.84 -10.75
C THR A 31 -7.24 3.04 -10.44
N PHE A 32 -7.83 4.20 -10.11
CA PHE A 32 -7.05 5.39 -9.76
C PHE A 32 -6.48 5.32 -8.33
N GLY A 33 -7.13 4.61 -7.42
CA GLY A 33 -6.70 4.41 -6.03
C GLY A 33 -5.51 3.44 -5.86
N CYS A 34 -5.24 2.58 -6.86
CA CYS A 34 -4.11 1.64 -6.81
C CYS A 34 -2.73 2.32 -6.97
N SER A 35 -2.69 3.48 -7.65
CA SER A 35 -1.45 4.21 -7.95
C SER A 35 -0.51 4.44 -6.75
N PRO A 36 -0.96 4.98 -5.60
CA PRO A 36 -0.09 5.18 -4.44
C PRO A 36 0.46 3.86 -3.89
N ILE A 37 -0.33 2.79 -3.87
CA ILE A 37 0.08 1.49 -3.31
C ILE A 37 1.25 0.90 -4.12
N VAL A 38 1.13 0.92 -5.45
CA VAL A 38 2.15 0.35 -6.36
C VAL A 38 3.43 1.18 -6.39
N ASN A 39 3.31 2.51 -6.29
CA ASN A 39 4.47 3.40 -6.42
C ASN A 39 5.24 3.60 -5.11
N SER A 40 4.59 3.45 -3.95
CA SER A 40 5.21 3.76 -2.65
C SER A 40 6.46 2.94 -2.36
N GLY A 41 6.50 1.66 -2.75
CA GLY A 41 7.69 0.83 -2.57
C GLY A 41 8.92 1.37 -3.32
N GLY A 42 8.71 1.86 -4.56
CA GLY A 42 9.75 2.49 -5.35
C GLY A 42 10.20 3.82 -4.73
N THR A 43 9.24 4.65 -4.32
CA THR A 43 9.54 5.92 -3.64
C THR A 43 10.33 5.72 -2.35
N ILE A 44 10.00 4.73 -1.53
CA ILE A 44 10.75 4.39 -0.32
C ILE A 44 12.18 3.93 -0.67
N ALA A 45 12.34 3.12 -1.71
CA ALA A 45 13.65 2.67 -2.15
C ALA A 45 14.54 3.83 -2.67
N ASP A 46 13.92 4.84 -3.28
CA ASP A 46 14.61 6.04 -3.78
C ASP A 46 15.01 7.00 -2.66
N ILE A 47 14.20 7.15 -1.61
CA ILE A 47 14.45 8.09 -0.50
C ILE A 47 15.37 7.50 0.57
N PHE A 48 15.24 6.21 0.89
CA PHE A 48 15.96 5.59 2.00
C PHE A 48 17.21 4.80 1.57
N PRO A 49 18.31 4.88 2.34
CA PRO A 49 19.51 4.09 2.08
C PRO A 49 19.25 2.59 2.34
N PRO A 50 19.96 1.67 1.65
CA PRO A 50 19.72 0.23 1.71
C PRO A 50 19.56 -0.37 3.12
N ALA A 51 20.35 0.11 4.09
CA ALA A 51 20.29 -0.35 5.48
C ALA A 51 18.95 -0.05 6.16
N GLN A 52 18.33 1.09 5.83
CA GLN A 52 17.10 1.59 6.46
C GLN A 52 15.84 1.20 5.66
N ARG A 53 15.98 0.81 4.39
CA ARG A 53 14.85 0.47 3.49
C ARG A 53 13.92 -0.56 4.09
N GLY A 54 14.44 -1.63 4.70
CA GLY A 54 13.61 -2.68 5.29
C GLY A 54 12.72 -2.15 6.41
N LEU A 55 13.27 -1.33 7.30
CA LEU A 55 12.52 -0.71 8.39
C LEU A 55 11.48 0.30 7.87
N ALA A 56 11.88 1.15 6.92
CA ALA A 56 10.97 2.12 6.30
C ALA A 56 9.80 1.42 5.60
N LEU A 57 10.05 0.30 4.93
CA LEU A 57 9.01 -0.50 4.29
C LEU A 57 8.10 -1.17 5.32
N SER A 58 8.64 -1.70 6.42
CA SER A 58 7.83 -2.28 7.51
C SER A 58 6.90 -1.25 8.15
N ILE A 59 7.38 -0.02 8.38
CA ILE A 59 6.56 1.09 8.89
C ILE A 59 5.49 1.46 7.84
N TYR A 60 5.86 1.57 6.57
CA TYR A 60 4.91 1.85 5.50
C TYR A 60 3.81 0.81 5.40
N CYS A 61 4.13 -0.49 5.53
CA CYS A 61 3.15 -1.58 5.46
C CYS A 61 2.01 -1.43 6.47
N VAL A 62 2.21 -0.76 7.59
CA VAL A 62 1.13 -0.51 8.56
C VAL A 62 0.01 0.35 7.96
N ALA A 63 0.33 1.34 7.14
CA ALA A 63 -0.66 2.24 6.55
C ALA A 63 -1.72 1.53 5.67
N PRO A 64 -1.36 0.69 4.67
CA PRO A 64 -2.34 -0.02 3.86
C PRO A 64 -3.09 -1.12 4.63
N PHE A 65 -2.53 -1.68 5.70
CA PHE A 65 -3.24 -2.65 6.54
C PHE A 65 -4.18 -2.00 7.57
N LEU A 66 -3.89 -0.78 8.02
CA LEU A 66 -4.79 -0.02 8.90
C LEU A 66 -6.05 0.47 8.16
N GLY A 67 -5.95 0.79 6.86
CA GLY A 67 -7.10 1.24 6.07
C GLY A 67 -8.30 0.27 6.15
N PRO A 68 -8.12 -1.03 5.88
CA PRO A 68 -9.12 -2.08 6.06
C PRO A 68 -9.69 -2.24 7.47
N ILE A 69 -9.02 -1.72 8.51
CA ILE A 69 -9.48 -1.81 9.91
C ILE A 69 -10.27 -0.57 10.29
N LEU A 70 -9.74 0.60 9.96
CA LEU A 70 -10.39 1.88 10.22
C LEU A 70 -11.65 2.07 9.36
N GLY A 71 -11.65 1.50 8.15
CA GLY A 71 -12.78 1.56 7.21
C GLY A 71 -14.09 1.03 7.80
N PRO A 72 -14.16 -0.22 8.28
CA PRO A 72 -15.35 -0.78 8.93
C PRO A 72 -15.73 -0.07 10.24
N ILE A 73 -14.77 0.42 11.03
CA ILE A 73 -15.06 1.15 12.27
C ILE A 73 -15.79 2.46 11.94
N VAL A 74 -15.18 3.30 11.10
CA VAL A 74 -15.79 4.59 10.70
C VAL A 74 -17.06 4.35 9.89
N GLY A 75 -17.02 3.37 8.98
CA GLY A 75 -18.14 3.00 8.13
C GLY A 75 -19.36 2.55 8.92
N GLY A 76 -19.17 1.67 9.91
CA GLY A 76 -20.25 1.13 10.75
C GLY A 76 -20.95 2.19 11.60
N PHE A 77 -20.19 3.09 12.24
CA PHE A 77 -20.81 4.19 13.00
C PHE A 77 -21.51 5.21 12.09
N VAL A 78 -20.94 5.52 10.92
CA VAL A 78 -21.56 6.47 9.99
C VAL A 78 -22.80 5.88 9.32
N SER A 79 -22.80 4.58 8.99
CA SER A 79 -23.97 3.92 8.38
C SER A 79 -25.10 3.71 9.38
N GLU A 80 -24.78 3.48 10.66
CA GLU A 80 -25.74 3.35 11.76
C GLU A 80 -26.55 4.65 11.98
N ASP A 81 -25.91 5.82 11.86
CA ASP A 81 -26.53 7.12 12.20
C ASP A 81 -27.11 7.91 11.01
N ILE A 82 -26.46 7.90 9.83
CA ILE A 82 -26.72 8.90 8.76
C ILE A 82 -26.87 8.28 7.35
N GLU A 83 -26.87 6.96 7.19
CA GLU A 83 -26.91 6.19 5.92
C GLU A 83 -25.55 5.93 5.24
N TRP A 84 -25.50 4.85 4.45
CA TRP A 84 -24.31 4.38 3.73
C TRP A 84 -23.72 5.38 2.72
N ARG A 85 -24.54 6.31 2.20
CA ARG A 85 -24.08 7.34 1.25
C ARG A 85 -23.09 8.30 1.91
N TRP A 86 -23.29 8.60 3.19
CA TRP A 86 -22.39 9.45 3.96
C TRP A 86 -21.04 8.79 4.21
N VAL A 87 -20.96 7.45 4.24
CA VAL A 87 -19.68 6.74 4.28
C VAL A 87 -18.80 7.10 3.07
N GLN A 88 -19.40 7.27 1.88
CA GLN A 88 -18.67 7.74 0.70
C GLN A 88 -18.26 9.21 0.84
N GLY A 89 -19.13 10.06 1.39
CA GLY A 89 -18.84 11.47 1.67
C GLY A 89 -17.66 11.66 2.62
N VAL A 90 -17.62 10.93 3.74
CA VAL A 90 -16.51 10.95 4.70
C VAL A 90 -15.21 10.52 4.03
N CYS A 91 -15.23 9.43 3.25
CA CYS A 91 -14.06 8.98 2.50
C CYS A 91 -13.54 10.05 1.50
N VAL A 92 -14.46 10.71 0.78
CA VAL A 92 -14.14 11.77 -0.18
C VAL A 92 -13.50 12.97 0.50
N ILE A 93 -14.06 13.42 1.63
CA ILE A 93 -13.51 14.54 2.40
C ILE A 93 -12.11 14.18 2.89
N PHE A 94 -11.95 13.00 3.50
CA PHE A 94 -10.66 12.56 4.05
C PHE A 94 -9.58 12.46 2.97
N ILE A 95 -9.85 11.75 1.88
CA ILE A 95 -8.89 11.55 0.78
C ILE A 95 -8.65 12.87 0.03
N GLY A 96 -9.68 13.70 -0.12
CA GLY A 96 -9.58 15.01 -0.73
C GLY A 96 -8.66 15.95 0.05
N VAL A 97 -8.84 16.03 1.38
CA VAL A 97 -8.00 16.85 2.27
C VAL A 97 -6.56 16.36 2.26
N ILE A 98 -6.32 15.05 2.37
CA ILE A 98 -4.97 14.48 2.27
C ILE A 98 -4.35 14.75 0.90
N GLY A 99 -5.12 14.62 -0.17
CA GLY A 99 -4.67 14.92 -1.53
C GLY A 99 -4.24 16.38 -1.68
N ILE A 100 -5.05 17.33 -1.19
CA ILE A 100 -4.74 18.76 -1.23
C ILE A 100 -3.48 19.05 -0.42
N MET A 101 -3.41 18.57 0.83
CA MET A 101 -2.22 18.73 1.67
C MET A 101 -0.98 18.15 1.01
N GLY A 102 -1.08 16.96 0.42
CA GLY A 102 0.01 16.33 -0.31
C GLY A 102 0.49 17.18 -1.49
N THR A 103 -0.43 17.77 -2.26
CA THR A 103 -0.05 18.63 -3.41
C THR A 103 0.60 19.95 -3.01
N ILE A 104 0.29 20.49 -1.82
CA ILE A 104 0.84 21.77 -1.35
C ILE A 104 2.15 21.55 -0.58
N LEU A 105 2.20 20.53 0.28
CA LEU A 105 3.30 20.33 1.24
C LEU A 105 4.42 19.45 0.71
N ILE A 106 4.16 18.54 -0.23
CA ILE A 106 5.17 17.58 -0.70
C ILE A 106 5.85 18.14 -1.96
N PRO A 107 7.12 18.57 -1.87
CA PRO A 107 7.87 18.98 -3.05
C PRO A 107 8.14 17.75 -3.93
N GLU A 108 8.34 17.99 -5.23
CA GLU A 108 8.78 16.94 -6.16
C GLU A 108 10.11 16.34 -5.70
N THR A 109 10.13 15.06 -5.32
CA THR A 109 11.30 14.34 -4.82
C THR A 109 11.94 13.43 -5.86
N TYR A 110 11.32 13.26 -7.04
CA TYR A 110 11.82 12.31 -8.04
C TYR A 110 13.09 12.83 -8.74
N GLY A 111 14.23 12.26 -8.35
CA GLY A 111 15.57 12.63 -8.82
C GLY A 111 15.72 12.78 -10.35
N PRO A 112 15.19 11.86 -11.18
CA PRO A 112 15.25 11.99 -12.63
C PRO A 112 14.56 13.25 -13.17
N VAL A 113 13.40 13.63 -12.63
CA VAL A 113 12.68 14.84 -13.04
C VAL A 113 13.42 16.10 -12.57
N LEU A 114 13.98 16.09 -11.36
CA LEU A 114 14.78 17.20 -10.85
C LEU A 114 16.06 17.41 -11.67
N LEU A 115 16.75 16.32 -12.03
CA LEU A 115 17.94 16.35 -12.88
C LEU A 115 17.62 16.83 -14.30
N GLN A 116 16.49 16.41 -14.87
CA GLN A 116 16.04 16.89 -16.18
C GLN A 116 15.68 18.39 -16.16
N ARG A 117 14.98 18.86 -15.12
CA ARG A 117 14.68 20.29 -14.92
C ARG A 117 15.96 21.12 -14.78
N ARG A 118 16.95 20.61 -14.03
CA ARG A 118 18.26 21.27 -13.87
C ARG A 118 19.04 21.31 -15.18
N ALA A 119 19.04 20.20 -15.93
CA ALA A 119 19.69 20.13 -17.25
C ALA A 119 19.06 21.13 -18.24
N HIS A 120 17.72 21.23 -18.29
CA HIS A 120 17.05 22.24 -19.12
C HIS A 120 17.33 23.68 -18.69
N ARG A 121 17.44 23.93 -17.38
CA ARG A 121 17.79 25.27 -16.86
C ARG A 121 19.19 25.66 -17.28
N LEU A 122 20.17 24.78 -17.09
CA LEU A 122 21.56 24.99 -17.51
C LEU A 122 21.68 25.15 -19.03
N ALA A 123 20.90 24.39 -19.80
CA ALA A 123 20.90 24.49 -21.26
C ALA A 123 20.42 25.85 -21.76
N LYS A 124 19.44 26.46 -21.08
CA LYS A 124 18.99 27.82 -21.36
C LYS A 124 20.03 28.89 -21.00
N THR A 125 20.85 28.65 -19.98
CA THR A 125 21.84 29.62 -19.50
C THR A 125 23.13 29.60 -20.33
N ASP A 126 23.63 28.41 -20.69
CA ASP A 126 24.92 28.27 -21.38
C ASP A 126 24.81 28.02 -22.88
N GLY A 127 23.60 27.84 -23.42
CA GLY A 127 23.38 27.48 -24.83
C GLY A 127 23.89 26.07 -25.21
N LYS A 128 24.30 25.26 -24.22
CA LYS A 128 24.82 23.89 -24.42
C LYS A 128 23.73 22.85 -24.15
N ILE A 129 23.80 21.71 -24.83
CA ILE A 129 22.88 20.59 -24.58
C ILE A 129 23.39 19.79 -23.38
N TYR A 130 22.67 19.89 -22.26
CA TYR A 130 22.91 19.04 -21.09
C TYR A 130 21.97 17.84 -21.12
N VAL A 131 22.54 16.63 -21.03
CA VAL A 131 21.80 15.36 -20.95
C VAL A 131 21.99 14.79 -19.56
N SER A 132 20.90 14.38 -18.90
CA SER A 132 21.02 13.78 -17.56
C SER A 132 21.77 12.43 -17.64
N VAL A 133 22.54 12.09 -16.61
CA VAL A 133 23.27 10.80 -16.55
C VAL A 133 22.32 9.61 -16.68
N LEU A 134 21.09 9.76 -16.15
CA LEU A 134 20.00 8.79 -16.30
C LEU A 134 19.54 8.65 -17.75
N GLU A 135 19.35 9.75 -18.47
CA GLU A 135 18.97 9.74 -19.88
C GLU A 135 20.07 9.15 -20.77
N LYS A 136 21.34 9.43 -20.44
CA LYS A 136 22.51 8.83 -21.11
C LYS A 136 22.59 7.31 -20.89
N ASN A 137 22.33 6.85 -19.67
CA ASN A 137 22.47 5.43 -19.31
C ASN A 137 21.25 4.57 -19.67
N GLN A 138 20.04 5.15 -19.73
CA GLN A 138 18.83 4.39 -20.05
C GLN A 138 18.54 4.32 -21.56
N GLY A 139 19.05 5.26 -22.35
CA GLY A 139 18.71 5.41 -23.76
C GLY A 139 17.22 5.74 -23.97
N LYS A 140 16.84 6.24 -25.15
CA LYS A 140 15.43 6.43 -25.51
C LYS A 140 14.80 5.07 -25.83
N LYS A 141 14.42 4.31 -24.81
CA LYS A 141 13.67 3.06 -24.98
C LYS A 141 12.31 3.37 -25.60
N LYS A 142 11.88 2.56 -26.57
CA LYS A 142 10.56 2.75 -27.18
C LYS A 142 9.48 2.52 -26.11
N PRO A 143 8.41 3.33 -26.03
CA PRO A 143 7.33 3.13 -25.06
C PRO A 143 6.74 1.72 -25.10
N SER A 144 6.65 1.11 -26.29
CA SER A 144 6.18 -0.26 -26.48
C SER A 144 7.11 -1.30 -25.83
N GLU A 145 8.42 -1.10 -25.87
CA GLU A 145 9.40 -1.99 -25.23
C GLU A 145 9.33 -1.89 -23.71
N VAL A 146 9.19 -0.67 -23.18
CA VAL A 146 9.03 -0.44 -21.74
C VAL A 146 7.74 -1.08 -21.25
N PHE A 147 6.63 -0.87 -21.96
CA PHE A 147 5.34 -1.45 -21.62
C PHE A 147 5.37 -2.99 -21.67
N LYS A 148 5.88 -3.58 -22.76
CA LYS A 148 6.03 -5.03 -22.89
C LYS A 148 6.87 -5.59 -21.75
N ARG A 149 8.00 -4.95 -21.43
CA ARG A 149 8.87 -5.41 -20.36
C ARG A 149 8.20 -5.32 -18.98
N ALA A 150 7.47 -4.24 -18.71
CA ALA A 150 6.74 -4.06 -17.45
C ALA A 150 5.62 -5.10 -17.29
N LEU A 151 4.93 -5.46 -18.38
CA LEU A 151 3.84 -6.43 -18.35
C LEU A 151 4.34 -7.88 -18.20
N PHE A 152 5.40 -8.26 -18.94
CA PHE A 152 5.84 -9.67 -18.98
C PHE A 152 6.84 -10.05 -17.87
N ARG A 153 7.66 -9.11 -17.37
CA ARG A 153 8.65 -9.43 -16.33
C ARG A 153 8.06 -10.04 -15.06
N PRO A 154 6.95 -9.54 -14.50
CA PRO A 154 6.36 -10.12 -13.29
C PRO A 154 5.98 -11.59 -13.48
N TRP A 155 5.41 -11.94 -14.64
CA TRP A 155 5.06 -13.34 -14.96
C TRP A 155 6.28 -14.23 -15.11
N VAL A 156 7.32 -13.71 -15.77
CA VAL A 156 8.60 -14.42 -15.91
C VAL A 156 9.17 -14.70 -14.52
N PHE A 157 9.29 -13.71 -13.65
CA PHE A 157 9.78 -13.93 -12.28
C PHE A 157 8.88 -14.87 -11.48
N LEU A 158 7.55 -14.73 -11.59
CA LEU A 158 6.61 -15.57 -10.86
C LEU A 158 6.74 -17.06 -11.22
N PHE A 159 6.91 -17.40 -12.49
CA PHE A 159 6.94 -18.81 -12.93
C PHE A 159 8.34 -19.40 -13.10
N LEU A 160 9.36 -18.57 -13.38
CA LEU A 160 10.72 -19.04 -13.63
C LEU A 160 11.64 -18.92 -12.41
N GLU A 161 11.29 -18.11 -11.40
CA GLU A 161 12.05 -18.00 -10.15
C GLU A 161 11.27 -18.68 -9.00
N PRO A 162 11.66 -19.90 -8.58
CA PRO A 162 10.90 -20.66 -7.56
C PRO A 162 10.72 -19.92 -6.24
N ILE A 163 11.71 -19.13 -5.82
CA ILE A 163 11.65 -18.34 -4.59
C ILE A 163 10.56 -17.27 -4.65
N VAL A 164 10.36 -16.64 -5.81
CA VAL A 164 9.32 -15.62 -6.03
C VAL A 164 7.95 -16.26 -6.02
N LEU A 165 7.81 -17.45 -6.61
CA LEU A 165 6.55 -18.22 -6.57
C LEU A 165 6.13 -18.53 -5.13
N VAL A 166 7.04 -19.09 -4.33
CA VAL A 166 6.76 -19.47 -2.93
C VAL A 166 6.44 -18.23 -2.08
N ALA A 167 7.21 -17.15 -2.22
CA ALA A 167 6.95 -15.90 -1.50
C ALA A 167 5.61 -15.26 -1.91
N SER A 168 5.27 -15.32 -3.20
CA SER A 168 4.00 -14.78 -3.71
C SER A 168 2.82 -15.62 -3.23
N LEU A 169 2.94 -16.95 -3.21
CA LEU A 169 1.92 -17.84 -2.68
C LEU A 169 1.70 -17.62 -1.18
N TYR A 170 2.78 -17.50 -0.41
CA TYR A 170 2.73 -17.16 1.00
C TYR A 170 1.99 -15.83 1.26
N MET A 171 2.34 -14.79 0.51
CA MET A 171 1.64 -13.49 0.59
C MET A 171 0.17 -13.62 0.17
N ALA A 172 -0.13 -14.38 -0.87
CA ALA A 172 -1.51 -14.61 -1.33
C ALA A 172 -2.37 -15.28 -0.24
N ILE A 173 -1.82 -16.26 0.48
CA ILE A 173 -2.50 -16.89 1.62
C ILE A 173 -2.76 -15.86 2.72
N ILE A 174 -1.76 -15.07 3.12
CA ILE A 174 -1.92 -14.04 4.16
C ILE A 174 -3.00 -13.03 3.77
N TYR A 175 -2.90 -12.46 2.57
CA TYR A 175 -3.88 -11.47 2.10
C TYR A 175 -5.28 -12.10 1.98
N GLY A 176 -5.37 -13.32 1.44
CA GLY A 176 -6.62 -14.06 1.35
C GLY A 176 -7.28 -14.23 2.72
N THR A 177 -6.52 -14.68 3.72
CA THR A 177 -7.01 -14.81 5.10
C THR A 177 -7.48 -13.48 5.67
N VAL A 178 -6.70 -12.40 5.54
CA VAL A 178 -7.08 -11.08 6.05
C VAL A 178 -8.38 -10.59 5.42
N TYR A 179 -8.52 -10.68 4.09
CA TYR A 179 -9.74 -10.24 3.40
C TYR A 179 -10.95 -11.13 3.72
N MET A 180 -10.76 -12.45 3.88
CA MET A 180 -11.83 -13.34 4.34
C MET A 180 -12.28 -12.97 5.75
N PHE A 181 -11.35 -12.67 6.65
CA PHE A 181 -11.65 -12.19 8.00
C PHE A 181 -12.49 -10.91 7.96
N MET A 182 -12.18 -9.97 7.06
CA MET A 182 -13.00 -8.76 6.93
C MET A 182 -14.45 -9.03 6.56
N GLY A 183 -14.72 -10.07 5.77
CA GLY A 183 -16.08 -10.50 5.45
C GLY A 183 -16.74 -11.30 6.59
N ALA A 184 -15.95 -12.09 7.33
CA ALA A 184 -16.45 -12.93 8.41
C ALA A 184 -16.80 -12.14 9.70
N MET A 185 -16.10 -11.04 9.98
CA MET A 185 -16.30 -10.26 11.21
C MET A 185 -17.74 -9.72 11.35
N PRO A 186 -18.35 -9.09 10.31
CA PRO A 186 -19.76 -8.71 10.38
C PRO A 186 -20.70 -9.90 10.61
N ILE A 187 -20.46 -11.05 9.99
CA ILE A 187 -21.30 -12.25 10.19
C ILE A 187 -21.25 -12.69 11.66
N VAL A 188 -20.05 -12.87 12.20
CA VAL A 188 -19.87 -13.38 13.57
C VAL A 188 -20.33 -12.39 14.64
N TYR A 189 -20.09 -11.09 14.46
CA TYR A 189 -20.40 -10.09 15.50
C TYR A 189 -21.76 -9.42 15.31
N ASN A 190 -22.17 -9.12 14.07
CA ASN A 190 -23.46 -8.47 13.82
C ASN A 190 -24.59 -9.48 13.65
N GLU A 191 -24.42 -10.55 12.86
CA GLU A 191 -25.48 -11.54 12.64
C GLU A 191 -25.60 -12.52 13.80
N ASP A 192 -24.52 -13.22 14.18
CA ASP A 192 -24.59 -14.29 15.20
C ASP A 192 -24.68 -13.74 16.64
N ARG A 193 -23.95 -12.66 16.96
CA ARG A 193 -23.94 -12.05 18.30
C ARG A 193 -24.90 -10.87 18.46
N GLY A 194 -25.53 -10.40 17.38
CA GLY A 194 -26.51 -9.32 17.40
C GLY A 194 -25.95 -7.94 17.76
N TRP A 195 -24.66 -7.69 17.53
CA TRP A 195 -24.09 -6.35 17.76
C TRP A 195 -24.54 -5.36 16.68
N SER A 196 -24.67 -4.09 17.04
CA SER A 196 -24.96 -3.02 16.07
C SER A 196 -23.79 -2.80 15.10
N GLU A 197 -24.03 -2.15 13.95
CA GLU A 197 -23.02 -1.96 12.91
C GLU A 197 -21.75 -1.28 13.43
N GLY A 198 -21.87 -0.22 14.24
CA GLY A 198 -20.75 0.48 14.86
C GLY A 198 -19.97 -0.41 15.85
N ILE A 199 -20.67 -1.07 16.78
CA ILE A 199 -20.03 -1.93 17.79
C ILE A 199 -19.38 -3.16 17.13
N GLY A 200 -20.02 -3.75 16.12
CA GLY A 200 -19.46 -4.81 15.29
C GLY A 200 -18.15 -4.38 14.60
N GLY A 201 -18.09 -3.14 14.13
CA GLY A 201 -16.87 -2.55 13.56
C GLY A 201 -15.68 -2.51 14.54
N LEU A 202 -15.92 -2.36 15.85
CA LEU A 202 -14.84 -2.32 16.85
C LEU A 202 -14.08 -3.65 16.98
N SER A 203 -14.68 -4.77 16.55
CA SER A 203 -14.01 -6.07 16.55
C SER A 203 -12.70 -6.07 15.73
N PHE A 204 -12.60 -5.23 14.70
CA PHE A 204 -11.41 -5.06 13.88
C PHE A 204 -10.20 -4.47 14.63
N LEU A 205 -10.41 -3.88 15.82
CA LEU A 205 -9.31 -3.39 16.67
C LEU A 205 -8.35 -4.51 17.08
N GLY A 206 -8.82 -5.76 17.19
CA GLY A 206 -7.95 -6.90 17.45
C GLY A 206 -6.86 -7.06 16.38
N ILE A 207 -7.21 -6.83 15.11
CA ILE A 207 -6.26 -6.85 14.00
C ILE A 207 -5.29 -5.66 14.10
N ALA A 208 -5.77 -4.47 14.48
CA ALA A 208 -4.91 -3.29 14.67
C ALA A 208 -3.86 -3.52 15.77
N VAL A 209 -4.27 -4.12 16.90
CA VAL A 209 -3.36 -4.50 17.98
C VAL A 209 -2.30 -5.48 17.46
N GLY A 210 -2.70 -6.49 16.69
CA GLY A 210 -1.76 -7.43 16.05
C GLY A 210 -0.75 -6.75 15.12
N ILE A 211 -1.19 -5.79 14.30
CA ILE A 211 -0.30 -5.01 13.41
C ILE A 211 0.70 -4.18 14.23
N ILE A 212 0.27 -3.54 15.31
CA ILE A 212 1.14 -2.74 16.17
C ILE A 212 2.20 -3.64 16.82
N PHE A 213 1.82 -4.79 17.37
CA PHE A 213 2.78 -5.75 17.92
C PHE A 213 3.76 -6.27 16.86
N GLY A 214 3.26 -6.57 15.66
CA GLY A 214 4.10 -6.97 14.52
C GLY A 214 5.11 -5.88 14.13
N LEU A 215 4.69 -4.61 14.10
CA LEU A 215 5.57 -3.47 13.83
C LEU A 215 6.63 -3.32 14.93
N LEU A 216 6.25 -3.36 16.20
CA LEU A 216 7.18 -3.25 17.33
C LEU A 216 8.21 -4.37 17.29
N TYR A 217 7.79 -5.59 16.98
CA TYR A 217 8.69 -6.72 16.80
C TYR A 217 9.64 -6.54 15.61
N ALA A 218 9.15 -6.03 14.46
CA ALA A 218 9.98 -5.74 13.30
C ALA A 218 11.03 -4.65 13.59
N ILE A 219 10.66 -3.60 14.34
CA ILE A 219 11.58 -2.54 14.80
C ILE A 219 12.65 -3.14 15.72
N TRP A 220 12.23 -3.96 16.69
CA TRP A 220 13.12 -4.61 17.64
C TRP A 220 14.13 -5.55 16.95
N ASP A 221 13.69 -6.40 16.03
CA ASP A 221 14.56 -7.31 15.26
C ASP A 221 15.53 -6.53 14.37
N ASN A 222 15.06 -5.45 13.74
CA ASN A 222 15.88 -4.60 12.90
C ASN A 222 17.05 -3.98 13.69
N ASN A 223 16.76 -3.43 14.88
CA ASN A 223 17.77 -2.76 15.70
C ASN A 223 18.70 -3.77 16.41
N SER A 224 18.16 -4.91 16.84
CA SER A 224 18.90 -5.87 17.65
C SER A 224 19.78 -6.83 16.84
N ARG A 225 19.22 -7.38 15.74
CA ARG A 225 19.88 -8.44 14.96
C ARG A 225 20.33 -7.93 13.61
N TYR A 226 19.43 -7.34 12.82
CA TYR A 226 19.75 -6.96 11.44
C TYR A 226 20.86 -5.91 11.37
N MET A 227 20.80 -4.87 12.22
CA MET A 227 21.83 -3.83 12.22
C MET A 227 23.22 -4.38 12.59
N LYS A 228 23.30 -5.36 13.51
CA LYS A 228 24.57 -6.03 13.85
C LYS A 228 25.13 -6.81 12.65
N LEU A 229 24.28 -7.55 11.95
CA LEU A 229 24.66 -8.27 10.73
C LEU A 229 25.09 -7.31 9.61
N PHE A 230 24.43 -6.16 9.49
CA PHE A 230 24.77 -5.14 8.51
C PHE A 230 26.14 -4.52 8.79
N VAL A 231 26.42 -4.15 10.05
CA VAL A 231 27.73 -3.62 10.47
C VAL A 231 28.84 -4.66 10.26
N ALA A 232 28.55 -5.94 10.54
CA ALA A 232 29.48 -7.05 10.28
C ALA A 232 29.66 -7.38 8.78
N LYS A 233 28.97 -6.70 7.86
CA LYS A 233 28.93 -6.99 6.42
C LYS A 233 28.51 -8.43 6.08
N SER A 234 27.80 -9.09 6.99
CA SER A 234 27.27 -10.45 6.81
C SER A 234 25.77 -10.47 6.49
N ALA A 235 25.16 -9.30 6.32
CA ALA A 235 23.75 -9.18 5.98
C ALA A 235 23.48 -9.63 4.55
N THR A 236 22.65 -10.66 4.41
CA THR A 236 22.08 -11.12 3.13
C THR A 236 20.63 -10.66 2.99
N VAL A 237 20.02 -10.87 1.82
CA VAL A 237 18.59 -10.54 1.61
C VAL A 237 17.67 -11.39 2.50
N GLU A 238 18.05 -12.64 2.75
CA GLU A 238 17.37 -13.60 3.62
C GLU A 238 17.49 -13.23 5.10
N SER A 239 18.42 -12.35 5.46
CA SER A 239 18.55 -11.86 6.84
C SER A 239 17.31 -11.09 7.31
N ARG A 240 16.36 -10.76 6.42
CA ARG A 240 15.06 -10.16 6.74
C ARG A 240 13.92 -11.18 6.93
N LEU A 241 14.17 -12.47 6.70
CA LEU A 241 13.17 -13.54 6.76
C LEU A 241 12.69 -13.90 8.19
N PRO A 242 13.52 -13.86 9.26
CA PRO A 242 13.09 -14.37 10.57
C PRO A 242 11.80 -13.75 11.13
N PRO A 243 11.55 -12.43 11.00
CA PRO A 243 10.25 -11.88 11.41
C PRO A 243 9.05 -12.46 10.67
N ALA A 244 9.20 -12.77 9.38
CA ALA A 244 8.14 -13.40 8.60
C ALA A 244 7.86 -14.83 9.07
N ILE A 245 8.89 -15.58 9.51
CA ILE A 245 8.71 -16.95 10.06
C ILE A 245 7.84 -16.89 11.32
N VAL A 246 8.10 -15.94 12.22
CA VAL A 246 7.28 -15.75 13.43
C VAL A 246 5.84 -15.39 13.07
N GLY A 247 5.64 -14.49 12.10
CA GLY A 247 4.31 -14.17 11.58
C GLY A 247 3.60 -15.38 10.98
N GLY A 248 4.32 -16.24 10.27
CA GLY A 248 3.81 -17.48 9.70
C GLY A 248 3.32 -18.51 10.73
N ILE A 249 3.86 -18.48 11.95
CA ILE A 249 3.40 -19.33 13.07
C ILE A 249 2.25 -18.65 13.83
N ALA A 250 2.33 -17.34 14.02
CA ALA A 250 1.31 -16.57 14.74
C ALA A 250 -0.04 -16.57 14.01
N LEU A 251 -0.05 -16.57 12.68
CA LEU A 251 -1.28 -16.54 11.88
C LEU A 251 -2.16 -17.79 12.11
N PRO A 252 -1.67 -19.04 11.97
CA PRO A 252 -2.46 -20.23 12.28
C PRO A 252 -2.97 -20.24 13.72
N ILE A 253 -2.15 -19.85 14.71
CA ILE A 253 -2.55 -19.78 16.11
C ILE A 253 -3.72 -18.80 16.29
N GLY A 254 -3.63 -17.62 15.67
CA GLY A 254 -4.70 -16.63 15.68
C GLY A 254 -5.97 -17.14 15.00
N MET A 255 -5.85 -17.90 13.91
CA MET A 255 -6.99 -18.51 13.25
C MET A 255 -7.69 -19.54 14.15
N PHE A 256 -6.95 -20.46 14.76
CA PHE A 256 -7.52 -21.44 15.71
C PHE A 256 -8.12 -20.81 16.96
N ALA A 257 -7.60 -19.66 17.40
CA ALA A 257 -8.15 -18.93 18.53
C ALA A 257 -9.44 -18.16 18.19
N PHE A 258 -9.64 -17.79 16.93
CA PHE A 258 -10.84 -17.08 16.46
C PHE A 258 -12.04 -18.01 16.26
N GLY A 259 -11.81 -19.27 15.87
CA GLY A 259 -12.84 -20.27 15.63
C GLY A 259 -12.26 -21.67 15.44
#